data_AF-N6UA51-F1
#
_entry.id   AF-N6UA51-F1
#
_cell.length_a   1.000
_cell.length_b   1.000
_cell.length_c   1.000
_cell.angle_alpha   90.00
_cell.angle_beta   90.00
_cell.angle_gamma   90.00
#
_symmetry.space_group_name_H-M   'P 1'
#
loop_
_entity.id
_entity.type
_entity.pdbx_description
1 polymer ?
#
loop_
_entity_poly.entity_id
_entity_poly.type
_entity_poly.pdbx_seq_one_letter_code
_entity_poly.pdbx_strand_id
1 'polypeptide(L)'
;MDKDWRWRIFNRFKRLSKEQPFKDKCFLYRFWQDEEGATALPPSEDIATAEDQLMENLGTLVNRGPDAYLRMILRKQGHERTADDLEIIYEELLHIRALSHLSNSVKREIASVIVFEAHPKAGTVFYATKIARIVGNSNARMFHQGDEGRSWYIIVRGSVDVVIHGKGTVNTLHEGDDFGKLALINDAPRAATIVLRENNCHFLRVDKENFNRILRDVEANTVRLKEHGKDVLILEKITSNTKQVFSSHFKYTVMAGTPQKMLEHLLETRLDGRGTMGGGDNFIIATAQDPFLDDFLLTHIVFLPTHQLVEELDK
;
A
#
# COMPACT_ATOMS: atom_id res chain seq x y z
N MET A 1 -26.10 -10.94 18.94
CA MET A 1 -25.44 -11.77 17.91
C MET A 1 -24.02 -11.27 17.76
N ASP A 2 -23.11 -11.99 18.40
CA ASP A 2 -21.78 -11.55 18.76
C ASP A 2 -20.81 -11.63 17.55
N LYS A 3 -20.27 -10.49 17.11
CA LYS A 3 -19.41 -10.35 15.91
C LYS A 3 -17.92 -10.60 16.20
N ASP A 4 -17.59 -11.25 17.32
CA ASP A 4 -16.21 -11.40 17.80
C ASP A 4 -15.51 -12.72 17.39
N TRP A 5 -16.16 -13.51 16.53
CA TRP A 5 -15.63 -14.80 16.06
C TRP A 5 -14.49 -14.68 15.02
N ARG A 6 -14.23 -13.47 14.49
CA ARG A 6 -13.16 -13.19 13.51
C ARG A 6 -11.74 -13.51 14.02
N TRP A 7 -11.56 -13.69 15.33
CA TRP A 7 -10.28 -14.08 15.95
C TRP A 7 -10.09 -15.59 16.17
N ARG A 8 -11.14 -16.41 16.00
CA ARG A 8 -11.10 -17.79 16.51
C ARG A 8 -10.29 -18.76 15.66
N ILE A 9 -10.07 -18.52 14.37
CA ILE A 9 -9.31 -19.47 13.53
C ILE A 9 -7.82 -19.50 13.93
N PHE A 10 -7.23 -18.35 14.25
CA PHE A 10 -5.83 -18.29 14.73
C PHE A 10 -5.66 -18.59 16.22
N ASN A 11 -6.74 -18.56 17.01
CA ASN A 11 -6.70 -18.97 18.42
C ASN A 11 -6.96 -20.47 18.63
N ARG A 12 -7.30 -21.24 17.58
CA ARG A 12 -7.40 -22.70 17.66
C ARG A 12 -6.05 -23.42 17.50
N PHE A 13 -5.06 -22.76 16.90
CA PHE A 13 -3.71 -23.30 16.72
C PHE A 13 -2.69 -22.38 17.39
N LYS A 14 -1.89 -22.94 18.29
CA LYS A 14 -0.83 -22.21 18.95
C LYS A 14 0.50 -22.88 18.65
N ARG A 15 1.47 -22.09 18.18
CA ARG A 15 2.85 -22.53 18.09
C ARG A 15 3.38 -22.70 19.52
N LEU A 16 4.16 -23.75 19.76
CA LEU A 16 4.71 -24.03 21.10
C LEU A 16 5.70 -22.95 21.57
N SER A 17 6.37 -22.25 20.64
CA SER A 17 7.04 -20.98 20.93
C SER A 17 6.02 -19.84 20.82
N LYS A 18 6.05 -18.87 21.75
CA LYS A 18 5.11 -17.72 21.82
C LYS A 18 5.15 -16.76 20.61
N GLU A 19 5.79 -17.15 19.52
CA GLU A 19 5.91 -16.36 18.29
C GLU A 19 4.71 -16.58 17.38
N GLN A 20 4.00 -15.49 17.08
CA GLN A 20 3.17 -15.37 15.88
C GLN A 20 4.08 -14.83 14.75
N PRO A 21 3.93 -15.28 13.49
CA PRO A 21 2.78 -15.99 12.91
C PRO A 21 3.04 -17.46 12.50
N PHE A 22 1.99 -18.11 11.98
CA PHE A 22 2.07 -19.42 11.32
C PHE A 22 3.09 -19.36 10.16
N LYS A 23 3.87 -20.42 9.99
CA LYS A 23 4.89 -20.55 8.96
C LYS A 23 4.80 -21.94 8.36
N ASP A 24 4.78 -22.00 7.03
CA ASP A 24 4.90 -23.25 6.28
C ASP A 24 6.37 -23.73 6.32
N LYS A 25 6.74 -24.24 7.49
CA LYS A 25 8.05 -24.78 7.85
C LYS A 25 7.82 -25.92 8.84
N CYS A 26 8.85 -26.73 9.08
CA CYS A 26 8.84 -27.80 10.07
C CYS A 26 8.82 -27.25 11.52
N PHE A 27 7.75 -26.54 11.89
CA PHE A 27 7.46 -26.14 13.25
C PHE A 27 6.33 -26.99 13.83
N LEU A 28 6.38 -27.17 15.15
CA LEU A 28 5.33 -27.86 15.88
C LEU A 28 4.22 -26.87 16.25
N TYR A 29 3.01 -27.21 15.82
CA TYR A 29 1.77 -26.54 16.17
C TYR A 29 0.93 -27.47 17.03
N ARG A 30 0.17 -26.90 17.96
CA ARG A 30 -0.74 -27.63 18.82
C ARG A 30 -2.14 -27.04 18.72
N PHE A 31 -3.17 -27.89 18.70
CA PHE A 31 -4.55 -27.43 18.83
C PHE A 31 -4.80 -26.95 20.25
N TRP A 32 -5.66 -25.93 20.42
CA TRP A 32 -5.96 -25.41 21.76
C TRP A 32 -6.57 -26.50 22.68
N GLN A 33 -7.31 -27.46 22.11
CA GLN A 33 -7.93 -28.56 22.84
C GLN A 33 -6.88 -29.49 23.48
N ASP A 34 -5.66 -29.53 22.94
CA ASP A 34 -4.56 -30.34 23.45
C ASP A 34 -3.69 -29.59 24.48
N GLU A 35 -4.03 -28.34 24.84
CA GLU A 35 -3.27 -27.57 25.87
C GLU A 35 -3.39 -28.20 27.26
N GLU A 36 -4.52 -28.81 27.60
CA GLU A 36 -4.81 -29.38 28.92
C GLU A 36 -4.38 -30.85 29.10
N GLY A 37 -3.73 -31.45 28.09
CA GLY A 37 -3.28 -32.84 28.10
C GLY A 37 -4.06 -33.70 27.12
N ALA A 38 -3.54 -34.91 26.82
CA ALA A 38 -4.04 -35.78 25.77
C ALA A 38 -5.55 -36.04 25.90
N THR A 39 -6.33 -35.45 25.00
CA THR A 39 -7.76 -35.70 24.91
C THR A 39 -7.99 -37.14 24.44
N ALA A 40 -8.97 -37.81 25.06
CA ALA A 40 -9.46 -39.10 24.59
C ALA A 40 -9.87 -39.03 23.10
N LEU A 41 -9.89 -40.17 22.42
CA LEU A 41 -10.39 -40.25 21.04
C LEU A 41 -11.78 -39.57 20.94
N PRO A 42 -12.03 -38.76 19.91
CA PRO A 42 -13.31 -38.09 19.76
C PRO A 42 -14.44 -39.13 19.63
N PRO A 43 -15.61 -38.89 20.27
CA PRO A 43 -16.76 -39.79 20.17
C PRO A 43 -17.30 -39.86 18.74
N SER A 44 -17.97 -40.96 18.37
CA SER A 44 -18.44 -41.21 17.00
C SER A 44 -19.41 -40.16 16.46
N GLU A 45 -20.20 -39.53 17.35
CA GLU A 45 -21.13 -38.46 17.00
C GLU A 45 -20.39 -37.18 16.59
N ASP A 46 -19.29 -36.84 17.26
CA ASP A 46 -18.45 -35.69 16.91
C ASP A 46 -17.73 -35.92 15.58
N ILE A 47 -17.31 -37.17 15.30
CA ILE A 47 -16.69 -37.55 14.02
C ILE A 47 -17.68 -37.37 12.87
N ALA A 48 -18.90 -37.93 12.99
CA ALA A 48 -19.93 -37.79 11.97
C ALA A 48 -20.29 -36.32 11.72
N THR A 49 -20.44 -35.53 12.79
CA THR A 49 -20.71 -34.09 12.70
C THR A 49 -19.56 -33.33 12.03
N ALA A 50 -18.31 -33.70 12.31
CA ALA A 50 -17.14 -33.08 11.70
C ALA A 50 -17.03 -33.40 10.20
N GLU A 51 -17.35 -34.63 9.79
CA GLU A 51 -17.39 -35.05 8.38
C GLU A 51 -18.47 -34.27 7.60
N ASP A 52 -19.68 -34.15 8.16
CA ASP A 52 -20.77 -33.40 7.55
C ASP A 52 -20.44 -31.90 7.39
N GLN A 53 -19.74 -31.31 8.36
CA GLN A 53 -19.39 -29.89 8.35
C GLN A 53 -18.05 -29.58 7.65
N LEU A 54 -17.29 -30.59 7.24
CA LEU A 54 -15.92 -30.39 6.74
C LEU A 54 -15.89 -29.47 5.52
N MET A 55 -16.76 -29.71 4.54
CA MET A 55 -16.79 -28.95 3.29
C MET A 55 -17.20 -27.49 3.51
N GLU A 56 -18.18 -27.25 4.40
CA GLU A 56 -18.60 -25.89 4.76
C GLU A 56 -17.45 -25.16 5.48
N ASN A 57 -16.83 -25.81 6.47
CA ASN A 57 -15.72 -25.25 7.23
C ASN A 57 -14.52 -24.94 6.33
N LEU A 58 -14.17 -25.83 5.40
CA LEU A 58 -13.13 -25.60 4.39
C LEU A 58 -13.47 -24.39 3.50
N GLY A 59 -14.72 -24.27 3.05
CA GLY A 59 -15.20 -23.10 2.31
C GLY A 59 -15.02 -21.80 3.10
N THR A 60 -15.35 -21.79 4.39
CA THR A 60 -15.15 -20.60 5.23
C THR A 60 -13.66 -20.27 5.46
N LEU A 61 -12.80 -21.29 5.54
CA LEU A 61 -11.35 -21.12 5.70
C LEU A 61 -10.70 -20.56 4.44
N VAL A 62 -11.06 -21.08 3.27
CA VAL A 62 -10.59 -20.60 1.97
C VAL A 62 -10.93 -19.12 1.79
N ASN A 63 -12.16 -18.72 2.14
CA ASN A 63 -12.58 -17.31 2.06
C ASN A 63 -11.87 -16.40 3.07
N ARG A 64 -11.32 -16.94 4.17
CA ARG A 64 -10.57 -16.15 5.17
C ARG A 64 -9.06 -16.22 5.00
N GLY A 65 -8.56 -17.18 4.22
CA GLY A 65 -7.15 -17.38 3.95
C GLY A 65 -6.45 -16.10 3.49
N PRO A 66 -6.97 -15.37 2.48
CA PRO A 66 -6.34 -14.15 1.98
C PRO A 66 -6.18 -13.05 3.04
N ASP A 67 -7.25 -12.67 3.74
CA ASP A 67 -7.22 -11.64 4.80
C ASP A 67 -6.34 -12.06 6.00
N ALA A 68 -6.32 -13.35 6.33
CA ALA A 68 -5.40 -13.90 7.31
C ALA A 68 -3.93 -13.80 6.87
N TYR A 69 -3.66 -14.16 5.62
CA TYR A 69 -2.32 -14.15 5.03
C TYR A 69 -1.79 -12.73 4.89
N LEU A 70 -2.61 -11.79 4.42
CA LEU A 70 -2.27 -10.37 4.35
C LEU A 70 -1.87 -9.83 5.73
N ARG A 71 -2.69 -10.08 6.76
CA ARG A 71 -2.39 -9.64 8.13
C ARG A 71 -1.14 -10.30 8.71
N MET A 72 -0.83 -11.52 8.29
CA MET A 72 0.40 -12.19 8.66
C MET A 72 1.62 -11.50 8.02
N ILE A 73 1.54 -11.15 6.74
CA ILE A 73 2.61 -10.45 6.02
C ILE A 73 2.82 -9.04 6.60
N LEU A 74 1.75 -8.30 6.85
CA LEU A 74 1.83 -6.92 7.36
C LEU A 74 2.43 -6.80 8.77
N ARG A 75 2.53 -7.91 9.51
CA ARG A 75 3.24 -7.97 10.81
C ARG A 75 4.74 -8.16 10.66
N LYS A 76 5.23 -8.62 9.50
CA LYS A 76 6.66 -8.65 9.18
C LYS A 76 7.20 -7.23 9.11
N GLN A 77 8.44 -7.04 9.55
CA GLN A 77 9.14 -5.77 9.30
C GLN A 77 9.37 -5.58 7.80
N GLY A 78 9.51 -4.33 7.34
CA GLY A 78 9.67 -4.05 5.90
C GLY A 78 10.83 -4.80 5.24
N HIS A 79 11.93 -5.03 5.97
CA HIS A 79 13.11 -5.76 5.48
C HIS A 79 12.95 -7.30 5.48
N GLU A 80 11.91 -7.83 6.11
CA GLU A 80 11.62 -9.27 6.15
C GLU A 80 10.61 -9.70 5.08
N ARG A 81 10.05 -8.75 4.32
CA ARG A 81 9.05 -9.00 3.28
C ARG A 81 9.73 -9.47 2.00
N THR A 82 9.27 -10.59 1.44
CA THR A 82 9.70 -11.11 0.14
C THR A 82 9.08 -10.31 -1.01
N ALA A 83 9.51 -10.53 -2.25
CA ALA A 83 8.89 -9.91 -3.42
C ALA A 83 7.40 -10.29 -3.55
N ASP A 84 7.06 -11.56 -3.30
CA ASP A 84 5.67 -12.04 -3.32
C ASP A 84 4.83 -11.41 -2.20
N ASP A 85 5.41 -11.24 -1.00
CA ASP A 85 4.75 -10.54 0.11
C ASP A 85 4.37 -9.11 -0.29
N LEU A 86 5.28 -8.40 -0.97
CA LEU A 86 5.07 -7.03 -1.41
C LEU A 86 4.01 -6.93 -2.49
N GLU A 87 3.98 -7.86 -3.45
CA GLU A 87 2.96 -7.87 -4.51
C GLU A 87 1.57 -8.11 -3.92
N ILE A 88 1.44 -9.02 -2.96
CA ILE A 88 0.16 -9.29 -2.29
C ILE A 88 -0.31 -8.06 -1.51
N ILE A 89 0.58 -7.38 -0.78
CA ILE A 89 0.22 -6.14 -0.11
C ILE A 89 -0.22 -5.11 -1.15
N TYR A 90 0.56 -4.92 -2.23
CA TYR A 90 0.27 -3.94 -3.28
C TYR A 90 -1.10 -4.16 -3.92
N GLU A 91 -1.44 -5.40 -4.29
CA GLU A 91 -2.77 -5.75 -4.83
C GLU A 91 -3.89 -5.37 -3.87
N GLU A 92 -3.72 -5.59 -2.57
CA GLU A 92 -4.70 -5.19 -1.56
C GLU A 92 -4.79 -3.67 -1.42
N LEU A 93 -3.67 -2.94 -1.52
CA LEU A 93 -3.66 -1.47 -1.51
C LEU A 93 -4.42 -0.86 -2.70
N LEU A 94 -4.50 -1.54 -3.84
CA LEU A 94 -5.27 -1.07 -5.00
C LEU A 94 -6.77 -0.96 -4.70
N HIS A 95 -7.28 -1.79 -3.78
CA HIS A 95 -8.69 -1.84 -3.42
C HIS A 95 -9.07 -0.81 -2.33
N ILE A 96 -8.09 -0.14 -1.72
CA ILE A 96 -8.33 0.83 -0.65
C ILE A 96 -8.67 2.21 -1.23
N ARG A 97 -9.89 2.68 -0.98
CA ARG A 97 -10.38 3.98 -1.48
C ARG A 97 -9.51 5.16 -1.05
N ALA A 98 -9.05 5.21 0.21
CA ALA A 98 -8.14 6.26 0.69
C ALA A 98 -6.84 6.35 -0.13
N LEU A 99 -6.42 5.28 -0.79
CA LEU A 99 -5.20 5.24 -1.60
C LEU A 99 -5.44 5.44 -3.10
N SER A 100 -6.70 5.52 -3.53
CA SER A 100 -7.08 5.60 -4.95
C SER A 100 -6.43 6.75 -5.72
N HIS A 101 -6.19 7.89 -5.04
CA HIS A 101 -5.59 9.08 -5.60
C HIS A 101 -4.06 9.03 -5.73
N LEU A 102 -3.40 7.98 -5.23
CA LEU A 102 -1.95 7.83 -5.28
C LEU A 102 -1.53 7.05 -6.53
N SER A 103 -0.36 7.39 -7.08
CA SER A 103 0.25 6.65 -8.19
C SER A 103 0.60 5.22 -7.79
N ASN A 104 0.76 4.34 -8.78
CA ASN A 104 1.18 2.97 -8.53
C ASN A 104 2.60 2.90 -7.94
N SER A 105 3.51 3.80 -8.34
CA SER A 105 4.85 3.90 -7.75
C SER A 105 4.78 4.20 -6.25
N VAL A 106 3.94 5.15 -5.84
CA VAL A 106 3.71 5.48 -4.43
C VAL A 106 3.11 4.29 -3.67
N LYS A 107 2.10 3.61 -4.23
CA LYS A 107 1.49 2.43 -3.58
C LYS A 107 2.50 1.30 -3.38
N ARG A 108 3.39 1.06 -4.35
CA ARG A 108 4.48 0.07 -4.23
C ARG A 108 5.47 0.43 -3.13
N GLU A 109 5.85 1.70 -3.03
CA GLU A 109 6.69 2.19 -1.93
C GLU A 109 6.00 2.02 -0.58
N ILE A 110 4.71 2.38 -0.48
CA ILE A 110 3.90 2.19 0.72
C ILE A 110 3.86 0.71 1.11
N ALA A 111 3.68 -0.22 0.17
CA ALA A 111 3.64 -1.66 0.46
C ALA A 111 4.90 -2.15 1.20
N SER A 112 6.06 -1.53 0.96
CA SER A 112 7.32 -1.88 1.63
C SER A 112 7.43 -1.41 3.08
N VAL A 113 6.72 -0.33 3.45
CA VAL A 113 6.85 0.33 4.77
C VAL A 113 5.59 0.26 5.63
N ILE A 114 4.43 -0.03 5.05
CA ILE A 114 3.15 0.04 5.73
C ILE A 114 3.07 -0.97 6.88
N VAL A 115 2.58 -0.53 8.03
CA VAL A 115 2.51 -1.32 9.27
C VAL A 115 1.05 -1.59 9.62
N PHE A 116 0.74 -2.81 10.04
CA PHE A 116 -0.58 -3.14 10.57
C PHE A 116 -0.66 -2.94 12.09
N GLU A 117 -1.70 -2.25 12.55
CA GLU A 117 -1.99 -2.04 13.97
C GLU A 117 -3.42 -2.48 14.30
N ALA A 118 -3.57 -3.26 15.37
CA ALA A 118 -4.87 -3.71 15.86
C ALA A 118 -5.10 -3.23 17.29
N HIS A 119 -6.25 -2.61 17.52
CA HIS A 119 -6.65 -2.08 18.81
C HIS A 119 -7.88 -2.84 19.32
N PRO A 120 -7.72 -3.75 20.30
CA PRO A 120 -8.81 -4.63 20.75
C PRO A 120 -9.90 -3.90 21.53
N LYS A 121 -9.58 -2.78 22.20
CA LYS A 121 -10.50 -2.07 23.08
C LYS A 121 -10.80 -0.66 22.56
N ALA A 122 -12.09 -0.36 22.35
CA ALA A 122 -12.64 0.98 22.42
C ALA A 122 -12.20 1.58 23.74
N GLY A 123 -11.92 2.87 23.78
CA GLY A 123 -11.38 3.44 25.01
C GLY A 123 -9.84 3.31 25.27
N THR A 124 -8.95 2.96 24.32
CA THR A 124 -7.46 3.03 24.47
C THR A 124 -6.70 4.19 23.76
N VAL A 125 -6.14 5.18 24.51
CA VAL A 125 -5.21 6.19 23.97
C VAL A 125 -3.89 5.50 23.70
N PHE A 126 -3.53 5.36 22.43
CA PHE A 126 -2.20 4.89 22.09
C PHE A 126 -1.28 6.10 21.94
N TYR A 127 -0.36 6.22 22.88
CA TYR A 127 0.80 7.08 22.73
C TYR A 127 1.71 6.43 21.68
N ALA A 128 1.99 7.16 20.61
CA ALA A 128 3.07 6.84 19.68
C ALA A 128 4.43 7.13 20.34
N THR A 129 4.74 6.50 21.48
CA THR A 129 6.09 6.25 22.05
C THR A 129 5.95 5.35 23.28
N LYS A 130 6.82 4.35 23.37
CA LYS A 130 7.06 3.48 24.53
C LYS A 130 7.59 4.30 25.72
N ILE A 131 6.77 5.05 26.46
CA ILE A 131 6.85 5.39 27.90
C ILE A 131 5.52 6.04 28.30
N ALA A 132 4.65 5.31 29.02
CA ALA A 132 3.55 5.89 29.80
C ALA A 132 3.07 4.85 30.82
N ARG A 133 3.88 4.62 31.86
CA ARG A 133 3.38 4.11 33.13
C ARG A 133 3.06 5.35 33.97
N ILE A 134 1.98 5.27 34.74
CA ILE A 134 1.51 6.26 35.74
C ILE A 134 0.54 7.30 35.17
N VAL A 135 -0.76 6.97 35.23
CA VAL A 135 -1.90 7.74 35.79
C VAL A 135 -3.17 7.16 35.15
N GLY A 136 -4.04 6.58 35.97
CA GLY A 136 -5.28 5.95 35.53
C GLY A 136 -6.38 6.95 35.22
N ASN A 137 -6.90 6.92 33.99
CA ASN A 137 -8.32 6.73 33.68
C ASN A 137 -8.47 6.48 32.17
N SER A 138 -9.26 5.48 31.82
CA SER A 138 -9.28 4.76 30.53
C SER A 138 -10.21 5.43 29.51
N ASN A 139 -9.70 5.92 28.37
CA ASN A 139 -10.47 6.14 27.12
C ASN A 139 -9.59 6.32 25.87
N ALA A 140 -10.15 6.13 24.66
CA ALA A 140 -9.41 5.78 23.43
C ALA A 140 -8.96 6.95 22.65
N ARG A 141 -7.68 7.13 22.37
CA ARG A 141 -7.20 8.26 21.57
C ARG A 141 -5.94 7.92 20.77
N MET A 142 -6.05 7.85 19.45
CA MET A 142 -4.91 7.55 18.57
C MET A 142 -3.81 8.63 18.62
N PHE A 143 -4.19 9.88 18.89
CA PHE A 143 -3.33 11.02 19.23
C PHE A 143 -4.24 12.19 19.64
N HIS A 144 -3.72 13.18 20.35
CA HIS A 144 -4.45 14.39 20.76
C HIS A 144 -4.24 15.53 19.79
N GLN A 145 -5.22 16.44 19.77
CA GLN A 145 -5.02 17.77 19.21
C GLN A 145 -3.83 18.45 19.91
N GLY A 146 -2.92 19.04 19.13
CA GLY A 146 -1.69 19.66 19.61
C GLY A 146 -0.49 18.72 19.67
N ASP A 147 -0.67 17.40 19.56
CA ASP A 147 0.45 16.46 19.50
C ASP A 147 1.25 16.63 18.21
N GLU A 148 2.50 16.20 18.22
CA GLU A 148 3.32 16.12 17.01
C GLU A 148 2.74 15.10 16.01
N GLY A 149 2.61 15.48 14.74
CA GLY A 149 2.21 14.56 13.68
C GLY A 149 3.30 13.55 13.36
N ARG A 150 3.17 12.30 13.83
CA ARG A 150 4.18 11.24 13.62
C ARG A 150 3.80 10.10 12.68
N SER A 151 2.52 9.96 12.38
CA SER A 151 2.03 8.86 11.54
C SER A 151 0.79 9.26 10.74
N TRP A 152 0.55 8.57 9.63
CA TRP A 152 -0.69 8.59 8.86
C TRP A 152 -1.37 7.23 8.98
N TYR A 153 -2.70 7.22 9.06
CA TYR A 153 -3.48 6.02 9.33
C TYR A 153 -4.61 5.84 8.32
N ILE A 154 -4.90 4.59 7.99
CA ILE A 154 -6.00 4.14 7.15
C ILE A 154 -6.82 3.14 7.95
N ILE A 155 -8.14 3.28 7.96
CA ILE A 155 -9.05 2.40 8.69
C ILE A 155 -9.35 1.18 7.84
N VAL A 156 -8.88 0.01 8.28
CA VAL A 156 -9.22 -1.28 7.64
C VAL A 156 -10.49 -1.85 8.26
N ARG A 157 -10.62 -1.68 9.59
CA ARG A 157 -11.78 -2.16 10.32
C ARG A 157 -12.17 -1.20 11.45
N GLY A 158 -13.46 -1.00 11.60
CA GLY A 158 -14.05 -0.21 12.68
C GLY A 158 -14.26 1.26 12.33
N SER A 159 -14.38 2.10 13.36
CA SER A 159 -14.71 3.51 13.21
C SER A 159 -14.06 4.37 14.30
N VAL A 160 -13.82 5.64 13.98
CA VAL A 160 -13.21 6.61 14.88
C VAL A 160 -13.92 7.97 14.83
N ASP A 161 -13.99 8.64 15.96
CA ASP A 161 -14.51 10.00 16.07
C ASP A 161 -13.36 11.02 16.01
N VAL A 162 -13.55 12.09 15.24
CA VAL A 162 -12.66 13.25 15.13
C VAL A 162 -13.17 14.32 16.10
N VAL A 163 -12.37 14.66 17.11
CA VAL A 163 -12.76 15.55 18.20
C VAL A 163 -11.87 16.78 18.24
N ILE A 164 -12.47 17.97 18.29
CA ILE A 164 -11.75 19.25 18.38
C ILE A 164 -12.11 19.95 19.69
N HIS A 165 -11.10 20.44 20.40
CA HIS A 165 -11.27 21.19 21.64
C HIS A 165 -12.19 22.40 21.42
N GLY A 166 -13.21 22.54 22.28
CA GLY A 166 -14.22 23.59 22.18
C GLY A 166 -15.32 23.36 21.14
N LYS A 167 -15.22 22.31 20.30
CA LYS A 167 -16.25 21.95 19.31
C LYS A 167 -16.86 20.55 19.54
N GLY A 168 -16.20 19.69 20.32
CA GLY A 168 -16.63 18.31 20.52
C GLY A 168 -16.33 17.42 19.31
N THR A 169 -17.13 16.37 19.10
CA THR A 169 -17.00 15.50 17.92
C THR A 169 -17.47 16.24 16.67
N VAL A 170 -16.56 16.45 15.72
CA VAL A 170 -16.82 17.19 14.48
C VAL A 170 -17.04 16.29 13.27
N ASN A 171 -16.58 15.03 13.33
CA ASN A 171 -16.77 14.04 12.26
C ASN A 171 -16.60 12.62 12.82
N THR A 172 -17.09 11.61 12.08
CA THR A 172 -16.84 10.18 12.35
C THR A 172 -16.36 9.51 11.06
N LEU A 173 -15.22 8.84 11.14
CA LEU A 173 -14.58 8.13 10.02
C LEU A 173 -14.79 6.62 10.17
N HIS A 174 -14.89 5.92 9.04
CA HIS A 174 -15.23 4.51 8.95
C HIS A 174 -14.20 3.73 8.10
N GLU A 175 -14.42 2.43 7.96
CA GLU A 175 -13.62 1.55 7.10
C GLU A 175 -13.43 2.14 5.70
N GLY A 176 -12.18 2.21 5.25
CA GLY A 176 -11.77 2.80 3.97
C GLY A 176 -11.36 4.27 4.04
N ASP A 177 -11.66 4.98 5.14
CA ASP A 177 -11.21 6.36 5.36
C ASP A 177 -9.77 6.41 5.90
N ASP A 178 -9.14 7.59 5.80
CA ASP A 178 -7.82 7.86 6.36
C ASP A 178 -7.78 9.15 7.21
N PHE A 179 -6.78 9.26 8.07
CA PHE A 179 -6.59 10.45 8.91
C PHE A 179 -5.14 10.66 9.33
N GLY A 180 -4.83 11.90 9.72
CA GLY A 180 -3.51 12.29 10.22
C GLY A 180 -2.50 12.68 9.14
N LYS A 181 -2.87 12.67 7.86
CA LYS A 181 -1.99 13.08 6.75
C LYS A 181 -1.56 14.55 6.85
N LEU A 182 -2.47 15.46 7.19
CA LEU A 182 -2.23 16.91 7.17
C LEU A 182 -1.09 17.37 8.09
N ALA A 183 -0.97 16.79 9.28
CA ALA A 183 0.08 17.14 10.23
C ALA A 183 1.48 16.73 9.74
N LEU A 184 1.56 15.71 8.88
CA LEU A 184 2.82 15.29 8.26
C LEU A 184 3.23 16.26 7.16
N ILE A 185 2.28 16.65 6.30
CA ILE A 185 2.52 17.55 5.15
C ILE A 185 2.96 18.93 5.61
N ASN A 186 2.25 19.50 6.59
CA ASN A 186 2.47 20.86 7.04
C ASN A 186 3.53 20.98 8.14
N ASP A 187 4.13 19.85 8.55
CA ASP A 187 4.99 19.75 9.73
C ASP A 187 4.42 20.49 10.95
N ALA A 188 3.12 20.29 11.18
CA ALA A 188 2.33 21.06 12.14
C ALA A 188 1.71 20.14 13.22
N PRO A 189 1.36 20.69 14.40
CA PRO A 189 0.62 19.95 15.41
C PRO A 189 -0.70 19.38 14.89
N ARG A 190 -1.17 18.28 15.50
CA ARG A 190 -2.46 17.67 15.18
C ARG A 190 -3.61 18.67 15.36
N ALA A 191 -4.43 18.85 14.34
CA ALA A 191 -5.59 19.74 14.39
C ALA A 191 -6.78 19.18 15.19
N ALA A 192 -6.81 17.86 15.41
CA ALA A 192 -7.90 17.17 16.11
C ALA A 192 -7.37 15.95 16.86
N THR A 193 -8.15 15.52 17.85
CA THR A 193 -8.00 14.24 18.57
C THR A 193 -8.77 13.16 17.84
N ILE A 194 -8.24 11.95 17.75
CA ILE A 194 -8.93 10.80 17.13
C ILE A 194 -9.28 9.79 18.20
N VAL A 195 -10.55 9.39 18.32
CA VAL A 195 -11.09 8.51 19.36
C VAL A 195 -11.64 7.22 18.75
N LEU A 196 -11.25 6.04 19.22
CA LEU A 196 -11.86 4.79 18.76
C LEU A 196 -13.33 4.73 19.21
N ARG A 197 -14.23 4.51 18.25
CA ARG A 197 -15.67 4.43 18.52
C ARG A 197 -16.10 3.02 18.93
N GLU A 198 -15.37 2.00 18.48
CA GLU A 198 -15.68 0.60 18.74
C GLU A 198 -14.45 -0.26 19.06
N ASN A 199 -14.72 -1.47 19.57
CA ASN A 199 -13.71 -2.46 19.88
C ASN A 199 -13.13 -3.05 18.58
N ASN A 200 -11.92 -3.61 18.68
CA ASN A 200 -11.33 -4.41 17.60
C ASN A 200 -11.14 -3.63 16.28
N CYS A 201 -10.73 -2.37 16.39
CA CYS A 201 -10.40 -1.53 15.23
C CYS A 201 -9.03 -1.88 14.67
N HIS A 202 -8.91 -1.95 13.35
CA HIS A 202 -7.68 -2.31 12.64
C HIS A 202 -7.27 -1.18 11.70
N PHE A 203 -5.98 -0.86 11.68
CA PHE A 203 -5.44 0.26 10.92
C PHE A 203 -4.18 -0.15 10.18
N LEU A 204 -3.96 0.51 9.05
CA LEU A 204 -2.66 0.57 8.41
C LEU A 204 -2.00 1.90 8.76
N ARG A 205 -0.72 1.86 9.11
CA ARG A 205 0.05 3.02 9.56
C ARG A 205 1.27 3.22 8.67
N VAL A 206 1.54 4.48 8.33
CA VAL A 206 2.79 4.92 7.70
C VAL A 206 3.42 6.01 8.55
N ASP A 207 4.67 5.81 8.93
CA ASP A 207 5.42 6.68 9.84
C ASP A 207 5.92 7.92 9.10
N LYS A 208 6.06 9.06 9.80
CA LYS A 208 6.49 10.35 9.23
C LYS A 208 7.77 10.25 8.40
N GLU A 209 8.77 9.52 8.91
CA GLU A 209 10.05 9.33 8.23
C GLU A 209 9.86 8.64 6.87
N ASN A 210 9.11 7.54 6.86
CA ASN A 210 8.80 6.80 5.63
C ASN A 210 7.91 7.63 4.69
N PHE A 211 6.89 8.31 5.21
CA PHE A 211 6.01 9.17 4.43
C PHE A 211 6.82 10.26 3.69
N ASN A 212 7.70 10.95 4.42
CA ASN A 212 8.56 11.98 3.84
C ASN A 212 9.60 11.41 2.87
N ARG A 213 10.16 10.23 3.16
CA ARG A 213 11.08 9.53 2.26
C ARG A 213 10.41 9.24 0.92
N ILE A 214 9.22 8.64 0.95
CA ILE A 214 8.47 8.29 -0.26
C ILE A 214 8.17 9.54 -1.09
N LEU A 215 7.75 10.64 -0.47
CA LEU A 215 7.52 11.90 -1.19
C LEU A 215 8.80 12.43 -1.85
N ARG A 216 9.92 12.42 -1.13
CA ARG A 216 11.22 12.84 -1.69
C ARG A 216 11.67 11.92 -2.81
N ASP A 217 11.47 10.62 -2.70
CA ASP A 217 11.86 9.65 -3.72
C ASP A 217 11.03 9.84 -4.99
N VAL A 218 9.72 10.10 -4.85
CA VAL A 218 8.85 10.45 -5.98
C VAL A 218 9.31 11.74 -6.65
N GLU A 219 9.59 12.79 -5.87
CA GLU A 219 10.11 14.05 -6.41
C GLU A 219 11.49 13.88 -7.08
N ALA A 220 12.40 13.12 -6.48
CA ALA A 220 13.73 12.85 -7.02
C ALA A 220 13.70 12.00 -8.30
N ASN A 221 12.69 11.14 -8.42
CA ASN A 221 12.47 10.33 -9.63
C ASN A 221 11.63 11.06 -10.68
N THR A 222 11.05 12.22 -10.38
CA THR A 222 10.24 13.00 -11.33
C THR A 222 11.03 14.17 -11.91
N VAL A 223 11.14 14.24 -13.23
CA VAL A 223 11.70 15.41 -13.94
C VAL A 223 10.53 16.22 -14.51
N ARG A 224 10.52 17.52 -14.26
CA ARG A 224 9.50 18.45 -14.81
C ARG A 224 10.19 19.50 -15.66
N LEU A 225 9.95 19.48 -16.96
CA LEU A 225 10.36 20.54 -17.87
C LEU A 225 9.32 21.64 -17.82
N LYS A 226 9.80 22.89 -17.65
CA LYS A 226 8.96 24.08 -17.57
C LYS A 226 9.27 25.04 -18.71
N GLU A 227 8.23 25.54 -19.35
CA GLU A 227 8.31 26.68 -20.27
C GLU A 227 7.39 27.78 -19.80
N HIS A 228 7.89 29.02 -19.77
CA HIS A 228 7.13 30.18 -19.29
C HIS A 228 6.50 29.97 -17.90
N GLY A 229 7.18 29.21 -17.03
CA GLY A 229 6.73 28.90 -15.68
C GLY A 229 5.66 27.79 -15.57
N LYS A 230 5.25 27.16 -16.67
CA LYS A 230 4.28 26.06 -16.70
C LYS A 230 4.96 24.72 -16.96
N ASP A 231 4.54 23.67 -16.27
CA ASP A 231 4.99 22.30 -16.54
C ASP A 231 4.50 21.88 -17.93
N VAL A 232 5.41 21.58 -18.85
CA VAL A 232 5.11 21.20 -20.24
C VAL A 232 5.44 19.74 -20.56
N LEU A 233 6.31 19.11 -19.77
CA LEU A 233 6.62 17.69 -19.86
C LEU A 233 7.03 17.16 -18.48
N ILE A 234 6.44 16.05 -18.07
CA ILE A 234 6.69 15.37 -16.80
C ILE A 234 7.17 13.96 -17.12
N LEU A 235 8.36 13.64 -16.64
CA LEU A 235 9.01 12.35 -16.84
C LEU A 235 9.21 11.67 -15.49
N GLU A 236 9.04 10.35 -15.41
CA GLU A 236 9.36 9.54 -14.23
C GLU A 236 10.52 8.59 -14.55
N LYS A 237 11.51 8.52 -13.68
CA LYS A 237 12.67 7.65 -13.85
C LYS A 237 12.27 6.20 -13.69
N ILE A 238 12.72 5.34 -14.60
CA ILE A 238 12.45 3.91 -14.53
C ILE A 238 13.36 3.28 -13.45
N THR A 239 12.79 2.93 -12.30
CA THR A 239 13.51 2.28 -11.20
C THR A 239 13.73 0.80 -11.53
N SER A 240 15.00 0.39 -11.65
CA SER A 240 15.42 -0.85 -12.29
C SER A 240 15.19 -2.10 -11.41
N ASN A 241 14.02 -2.73 -11.51
CA ASN A 241 13.87 -4.18 -11.24
C ASN A 241 13.73 -5.01 -12.53
N THR A 242 13.52 -4.35 -13.67
CA THR A 242 13.39 -5.00 -14.99
C THR A 242 14.66 -4.80 -15.81
N LYS A 243 15.81 -5.29 -15.33
CA LYS A 243 17.10 -5.19 -16.05
C LYS A 243 17.19 -6.04 -17.33
N GLN A 244 16.11 -6.69 -17.75
CA GLN A 244 16.15 -7.74 -18.78
C GLN A 244 15.56 -7.36 -20.13
N VAL A 245 14.91 -6.19 -20.30
CA VAL A 245 14.12 -5.96 -21.54
C VAL A 245 14.38 -4.64 -22.27
N PHE A 246 14.86 -3.59 -21.60
CA PHE A 246 15.04 -2.29 -22.25
C PHE A 246 16.51 -1.97 -22.48
N SER A 247 16.82 -1.60 -23.73
CA SER A 247 18.09 -0.98 -24.09
C SER A 247 18.36 0.24 -23.20
N SER A 248 19.62 0.45 -22.82
CA SER A 248 20.09 1.45 -21.84
C SER A 248 19.75 2.92 -22.15
N HIS A 249 19.09 3.19 -23.28
CA HIS A 249 18.77 4.54 -23.77
C HIS A 249 17.54 5.15 -23.10
N PHE A 250 16.58 4.35 -22.60
CA PHE A 250 15.35 4.88 -22.00
C PHE A 250 15.42 4.83 -20.47
N LYS A 251 15.93 5.91 -19.86
CA LYS A 251 16.05 6.04 -18.40
C LYS A 251 14.78 6.61 -17.74
N TYR A 252 13.91 7.24 -18.52
CA TYR A 252 12.70 7.91 -18.06
C TYR A 252 11.50 7.52 -18.95
N THR A 253 10.31 7.51 -18.36
CA THR A 253 9.03 7.36 -19.04
C THR A 253 8.25 8.67 -19.01
N VAL A 254 7.45 8.95 -20.04
CA VAL A 254 6.61 10.15 -20.11
C VAL A 254 5.32 9.93 -19.33
N MET A 255 5.07 10.78 -18.32
CA MET A 255 3.87 10.71 -17.48
C MET A 255 2.77 11.67 -17.93
N ALA A 256 3.18 12.85 -18.40
CA ALA A 256 2.28 13.86 -18.94
C ALA A 256 3.08 14.87 -19.76
N GLY A 257 2.45 15.54 -20.72
CA GLY A 257 3.07 16.65 -21.44
C GLY A 257 2.11 17.32 -22.40
N THR A 258 2.53 18.47 -22.92
CA THR A 258 1.84 19.07 -24.08
C THR A 258 2.13 18.23 -25.33
N PRO A 259 1.18 18.12 -26.29
CA PRO A 259 1.37 17.34 -27.51
C PRO A 259 2.68 17.65 -28.24
N GLN A 260 3.02 18.93 -28.36
CA GLN A 260 4.24 19.41 -29.02
C GLN A 260 5.49 18.93 -28.29
N LYS A 261 5.55 19.10 -26.97
CA LYS A 261 6.72 18.65 -26.18
C LYS A 261 6.87 17.14 -26.11
N MET A 262 5.78 16.39 -26.15
CA MET A 262 5.83 14.94 -26.24
C MET A 262 6.43 14.51 -27.60
N LEU A 263 6.05 15.17 -28.69
CA LEU A 263 6.61 14.93 -30.02
C LEU A 263 8.09 15.33 -30.10
N GLU A 264 8.44 16.52 -29.60
CA GLU A 264 9.83 17.00 -29.54
C GLU A 264 10.72 16.02 -28.77
N HIS A 265 10.28 15.60 -27.58
CA HIS A 265 11.01 14.62 -26.77
C HIS A 265 11.19 13.27 -27.49
N LEU A 266 10.16 12.81 -28.20
CA LEU A 266 10.21 11.59 -29.00
C LEU A 266 11.26 11.69 -30.12
N LEU A 267 11.34 12.84 -30.80
CA LEU A 267 12.31 13.07 -31.87
C LEU A 267 13.74 13.19 -31.32
N GLU A 268 13.94 13.95 -30.25
CA GLU A 268 15.26 14.18 -29.62
C GLU A 268 15.88 12.87 -29.12
N THR A 269 15.12 12.05 -28.38
CA THR A 269 15.58 10.77 -27.86
C THR A 269 16.00 9.78 -28.96
N ARG A 270 15.48 9.95 -30.18
CA ARG A 270 15.85 9.14 -31.37
C ARG A 270 17.03 9.71 -32.13
N LEU A 271 17.22 11.03 -32.16
CA LEU A 271 18.38 11.68 -32.76
C LEU A 271 19.66 11.35 -31.99
N ASP A 272 19.62 11.37 -30.65
CA ASP A 272 20.75 11.00 -29.79
C ASP A 272 21.12 9.51 -29.91
N GLY A 273 20.15 8.64 -30.21
CA GLY A 273 20.37 7.21 -30.46
C GLY A 273 21.11 6.90 -31.77
N ARG A 274 21.20 7.84 -32.72
CA ARG A 274 21.97 7.69 -33.97
C ARG A 274 23.47 7.93 -33.79
N GLY A 275 23.91 8.49 -32.66
CA GLY A 275 25.29 8.91 -32.44
C GLY A 275 26.30 7.80 -32.18
N THR A 276 25.86 6.57 -31.85
CA THR A 276 26.79 5.52 -31.38
C THR A 276 27.00 4.32 -32.28
N MET A 277 26.18 4.03 -33.29
CA MET A 277 26.43 2.86 -34.17
C MET A 277 25.89 3.10 -35.60
N GLY A 278 26.77 2.96 -36.59
CA GLY A 278 26.42 3.12 -38.00
C GLY A 278 25.59 1.97 -38.57
N GLY A 279 24.76 2.30 -39.58
CA GLY A 279 24.39 1.40 -40.67
C GLY A 279 23.19 0.47 -40.47
N GLY A 280 22.09 0.80 -41.18
CA GLY A 280 21.27 -0.15 -41.94
C GLY A 280 20.28 -1.03 -41.17
N ASP A 281 20.77 -2.03 -40.45
CA ASP A 281 19.94 -3.19 -40.10
C ASP A 281 19.51 -3.25 -38.62
N ASN A 282 20.19 -2.48 -37.74
CA ASN A 282 19.85 -2.41 -36.31
C ASN A 282 18.74 -1.38 -35.98
N PHE A 283 18.32 -0.55 -36.93
CA PHE A 283 17.27 0.45 -36.73
C PHE A 283 15.90 -0.21 -36.43
N ILE A 284 15.62 -1.34 -37.08
CA ILE A 284 14.35 -2.07 -36.93
C ILE A 284 14.25 -2.82 -35.60
N ILE A 285 15.39 -3.25 -35.01
CA ILE A 285 15.40 -3.90 -33.69
C ILE A 285 15.17 -2.86 -32.57
N ALA A 286 15.63 -1.62 -32.76
CA ALA A 286 15.43 -0.53 -31.81
C ALA A 286 14.00 0.08 -31.81
N THR A 287 13.21 -0.16 -32.87
CA THR A 287 11.79 0.25 -32.89
C THR A 287 10.90 -0.77 -32.18
N ALA A 288 11.27 -2.06 -32.13
CA ALA A 288 10.48 -3.10 -31.48
C ALA A 288 10.54 -3.10 -29.94
N GLN A 289 11.29 -2.18 -29.33
CA GLN A 289 11.52 -2.11 -27.87
C GLN A 289 11.37 -0.69 -27.30
N ASP A 290 10.69 0.22 -28.02
CA ASP A 290 10.38 1.55 -27.51
C ASP A 290 8.89 1.68 -27.20
N PRO A 291 8.47 1.37 -25.96
CA PRO A 291 7.06 1.42 -25.57
C PRO A 291 6.47 2.83 -25.72
N PHE A 292 7.27 3.89 -25.60
CA PHE A 292 6.75 5.25 -25.73
C PHE A 292 6.40 5.61 -27.16
N LEU A 293 7.21 5.19 -28.16
CA LEU A 293 6.86 5.38 -29.57
C LEU A 293 5.57 4.63 -29.92
N ASP A 294 5.45 3.37 -29.50
CA ASP A 294 4.27 2.55 -29.77
C ASP A 294 3.02 3.18 -29.13
N ASP A 295 3.11 3.58 -27.86
CA ASP A 295 2.02 4.25 -27.15
C ASP A 295 1.65 5.58 -27.81
N PHE A 296 2.63 6.39 -28.22
CA PHE A 296 2.39 7.66 -28.91
C PHE A 296 1.70 7.44 -30.25
N LEU A 297 2.20 6.54 -31.10
CA LEU A 297 1.60 6.26 -32.41
C LEU A 297 0.18 5.73 -32.27
N LEU A 298 -0.08 4.89 -31.26
CA LEU A 298 -1.41 4.33 -31.01
C LEU A 298 -2.41 5.38 -30.48
N THR A 299 -1.93 6.38 -29.73
CA THR A 299 -2.80 7.31 -28.99
C THR A 299 -2.78 8.75 -29.48
N HIS A 300 -1.86 9.14 -30.37
CA HIS A 300 -1.68 10.54 -30.83
C HIS A 300 -2.98 11.17 -31.30
N ILE A 301 -3.84 10.43 -31.99
CA ILE A 301 -5.11 10.94 -32.53
C ILE A 301 -6.03 11.54 -31.46
N VAL A 302 -5.88 11.16 -30.19
CA VAL A 302 -6.67 11.67 -29.06
C VAL A 302 -6.26 13.10 -28.66
N PHE A 303 -4.98 13.45 -28.82
CA PHE A 303 -4.41 14.71 -28.30
C PHE A 303 -3.65 15.55 -29.35
N LEU A 304 -3.34 14.97 -30.50
CA LEU A 304 -2.66 15.57 -31.64
C LEU A 304 -3.18 14.94 -32.94
N PRO A 305 -4.24 15.49 -33.54
CA PRO A 305 -4.81 14.99 -34.78
C PRO A 305 -3.76 14.92 -35.91
N THR A 306 -3.90 13.98 -36.84
CA THR A 306 -2.90 13.71 -37.88
C THR A 306 -2.51 14.92 -38.71
N HIS A 307 -3.43 15.85 -39.01
CA HIS A 307 -3.11 17.07 -39.74
C HIS A 307 -2.16 17.99 -38.97
N GLN A 308 -2.34 18.12 -37.64
CA GLN A 308 -1.44 18.89 -36.78
C GLN A 308 -0.12 18.18 -36.58
N LEU A 309 -0.14 16.84 -36.44
CA LEU A 309 1.09 16.06 -36.35
C LEU A 309 1.97 16.24 -37.61
N VAL A 310 1.37 16.18 -38.80
CA VAL A 310 2.10 16.40 -40.06
C VAL A 310 2.66 17.82 -40.12
N GLU A 311 1.86 18.82 -39.75
CA GLU A 311 2.31 20.22 -39.70
C GLU A 311 3.47 20.44 -38.71
N GLU A 312 3.46 19.79 -37.54
CA GLU A 312 4.55 19.87 -36.57
C GLU A 312 5.81 19.09 -37.02
N LEU A 313 5.65 18.01 -37.79
CA LEU A 313 6.77 17.25 -38.35
C LEU A 313 7.44 17.94 -39.55
N ASP A 314 6.71 18.80 -40.26
CA ASP A 314 7.22 19.57 -41.40
C ASP A 314 7.99 20.84 -40.99
N LYS A 315 7.98 21.21 -39.70
CA LYS A 315 8.73 22.34 -39.13
C LYS A 315 10.19 22.01 -38.85
#